data_AF-Q47626-F1
#
_entry.id   AF-Q47626-F1
#
_cell.length_a   1.000
_cell.length_b   1.000
_cell.length_c   1.000
_cell.angle_alpha   90.00
_cell.angle_beta   90.00
_cell.angle_gamma   90.00
#
_symmetry.space_group_name_H-M   'P 1'
#
loop_
_entity.id
_entity.type
_entity.pdbx_description
1 polymer ?
#
loop_
_entity_poly.entity_id
_entity_poly.type
_entity_poly.pdbx_seq_one_letter_code
_entity_poly.pdbx_strand_id
1 'polypeptide(L)' 'TLLAVHLYGSAVDGGLKPHSDIDLLVTVTVRLDETTRRALI' A
#
# COMPACT_ATOMS: atom_id res chain seq x y z
N THR A 1 -2.66 14.24 4.02
CA THR A 1 -3.74 13.90 3.06
C THR A 1 -3.25 12.86 2.09
N LEU A 2 -4.09 11.89 1.73
CA LEU A 2 -3.77 10.86 0.74
C LEU A 2 -3.53 11.51 -0.63
N LEU A 3 -2.44 11.14 -1.31
CA LEU A 3 -2.15 11.59 -2.68
C LEU A 3 -2.48 10.50 -3.70
N ALA A 4 -1.96 9.30 -3.47
CA ALA A 4 -2.09 8.18 -4.40
C ALA A 4 -1.93 6.84 -3.67
N VAL A 5 -2.51 5.80 -4.28
CA VAL A 5 -2.30 4.40 -3.92
C VAL A 5 -1.92 3.66 -5.19
N HIS A 6 -0.80 2.95 -5.15
CA HIS A 6 -0.30 2.18 -6.28
C HIS A 6 -0.32 0.70 -5.93
N LEU A 7 -0.94 -0.10 -6.79
CA LEU A 7 -0.74 -1.54 -6.81
C LEU A 7 0.59 -1.83 -7.48
N TYR A 8 1.42 -2.69 -6.88
CA TYR A 8 2.68 -3.14 -7.47
C TYR A 8 2.89 -4.63 -7.22
N GLY A 9 4.08 -5.14 -7.55
CA GLY A 9 4.49 -6.49 -7.21
C GLY A 9 3.81 -7.55 -8.06
N SER A 10 3.65 -8.74 -7.47
CA SER A 10 3.27 -9.95 -8.22
C SER A 10 1.94 -9.81 -8.98
N ALA A 11 1.00 -9.05 -8.43
CA ALA A 11 -0.30 -8.79 -9.04
C ALA A 11 -0.21 -7.98 -10.36
N VAL A 12 0.83 -7.16 -10.52
CA VAL A 12 1.05 -6.33 -11.72
C VAL A 12 1.99 -7.02 -12.70
N ASP A 13 3.11 -7.58 -12.22
CA ASP A 13 4.18 -8.08 -13.09
C ASP A 13 4.01 -9.55 -13.50
N GLY A 14 3.32 -10.36 -12.68
CA GLY A 14 3.22 -11.81 -12.87
C GLY A 14 1.81 -12.39 -12.75
N GLY A 15 0.81 -11.53 -12.55
CA GLY A 15 -0.57 -11.90 -12.24
C GLY A 15 -0.74 -12.41 -10.80
N LEU A 16 -1.96 -12.25 -10.28
CA LEU A 16 -2.30 -12.71 -8.94
C LEU A 16 -2.45 -14.25 -8.90
N LYS A 17 -1.66 -14.91 -8.05
CA LYS A 17 -1.66 -16.37 -7.90
C LYS A 17 -2.30 -16.79 -6.57
N PRO A 18 -2.68 -18.06 -6.40
CA PRO A 18 -3.07 -18.56 -5.08
C PRO A 18 -1.99 -18.28 -4.04
N HIS A 19 -2.40 -17.72 -2.89
CA HIS A 19 -1.52 -17.33 -1.78
C HIS A 19 -0.58 -16.15 -2.06
N SER A 20 -0.72 -15.45 -3.19
CA SER A 20 -0.08 -14.14 -3.36
C SER A 20 -0.66 -13.14 -2.36
N ASP A 21 0.20 -12.25 -1.89
CA ASP A 21 -0.17 -11.03 -1.18
C ASP A 21 -0.63 -9.93 -2.17
N ILE A 22 -1.04 -8.79 -1.60
CA ILE A 22 -1.39 -7.58 -2.35
C ILE A 22 -0.48 -6.46 -1.88
N ASP A 23 0.45 -6.08 -2.74
CA ASP A 23 1.42 -5.03 -2.47
C ASP A 23 0.86 -3.64 -2.78
N LEU A 24 0.76 -2.79 -1.76
CA LEU A 24 0.27 -1.42 -1.89
C LEU A 24 1.32 -0.39 -1.46
N LEU A 25 1.63 0.55 -2.36
CA LEU A 25 2.46 1.71 -2.05
C LEU A 25 1.56 2.94 -1.93
N VAL A 26 1.54 3.55 -0.74
CA VAL A 26 0.73 4.73 -0.46
C VAL A 26 1.61 5.98 -0.43
N THR A 27 1.24 6.99 -1.22
CA THR A 27 1.87 8.32 -1.19
C THR A 27 0.97 9.29 -0.44
N VAL A 28 1.55 10.01 0.53
CA VAL A 28 0.85 11.03 1.32
C VAL A 28 1.55 12.37 1.16
N THR A 29 0.79 13.46 1.12
CA THR A 29 1.35 14.82 1.02
C THR A 29 1.87 15.36 2.34
N VAL A 30 1.56 14.70 3.46
CA VAL A 30 1.91 15.12 4.82
C VAL A 30 2.22 13.88 5.64
N ARG A 31 3.17 14.00 6.57
CA ARG A 31 3.50 12.91 7.52
C ARG A 31 2.25 12.51 8.31
N LEU A 32 2.03 11.20 8.46
CA LEU A 32 0.96 10.66 9.29
C LEU A 32 1.24 10.96 10.77
N ASP A 33 0.20 11.30 11.51
CA ASP A 33 0.26 11.31 12.96
C ASP A 33 0.45 9.88 13.51
N GLU A 34 0.80 9.79 14.79
CA GLU A 34 1.17 8.51 15.40
C GLU A 34 -0.03 7.56 15.57
N THR A 35 -1.23 8.08 15.80
CA THR A 35 -2.45 7.27 15.91
C THR A 35 -2.76 6.61 14.58
N THR A 36 -2.75 7.39 13.50
CA THR A 36 -2.96 6.89 12.13
C THR A 36 -1.88 5.91 11.71
N ARG A 37 -0.60 6.20 12.02
CA ARG A 37 0.52 5.31 11.69
C ARG A 37 0.42 3.95 12.38
N ARG A 38 0.00 3.92 13.65
CA ARG A 38 -0.15 2.66 14.41
C ARG A 38 -1.33 1.82 13.95
N ALA A 39 -2.36 2.43 13.36
CA ALA A 39 -3.49 1.70 12.79
C ALA A 39 -3.14 0.91 11.52
N LEU A 40 -1.94 1.09 10.96
CA LEU A 40 -1.45 0.41 9.75
C LEU A 40 -0.53 -0.79 10.05
N ILE A 41 -0.36 -1.17 11.33
CA ILE A 41 0.52 -2.25 11.80
C ILE A 41 -0.30 -3.41 12.34
#